data_AF-A0A522PCB5-F1
#
_entry.id   AF-A0A522PCB5-F1
#
_cell.length_a   1.000
_cell.length_b   1.000
_cell.length_c   1.000
_cell.angle_alpha   90.00
_cell.angle_beta   90.00
_cell.angle_gamma   90.00
#
_symmetry.space_group_name_H-M   'P 1'
#
loop_
_entity.id
_entity.type
_entity.pdbx_description
1 polymer ?
#
loop_
_entity_poly.entity_id
_entity_poly.type
_entity_poly.pdbx_seq_one_letter_code
_entity_poly.pdbx_strand_id
1 'polypeptide(L)'
;MQSREHAEDAVLQPKILAHYQAVGPLLERSFGGSPIVYANFPAGFDQPAHYRVLGVPLSERKLLWTCHRYYAVEFHTWAPLLQDWDRLRFARILLERQHGIPESRIKEAALAVREALQHLNLDAIPLLDGGSGIALWIPFADAPHAAPLRTWLHQLCARVVAEHPTLVSAEPNTHADGRIHLHVTSNARGHYSAMPYSLRGGATLPVCTPVRWNEFDMLHDGEITAGTIGARLQQHNDVFADEAARLASQTFAAVQDAFTQGTPAQAHPPLMAAWQPRGHIITAAIEILEDGKPRNADQILAVALRRKLVPAATTKKYVYSALIEYIARQLGHGRKPPLVQDADRSFRINEPPDDWPDLDPNMHAQPVIDAQTQALIDRLEATSAGDDAAAFELAVCDAFAHLGFGATHLGGHKAPDGYADALLGVLGYRVMLECKSSKYVQERPDVAEAAKYKDAYHADYCALIGTAFGEEMELLSELRTHGVTAFTVQDLTTLLSIGATAHEMRALFAPGFAAGSLSDLLWDRLHGERKRLTDIALYVRQAGWDAQKTAAEEGGPANAPLLTEDAAMLLVDAALRNAGSTQACTRDDVHLAFQYLTNPLTGAAVWAGDTHAAIVIIAEPRST
;
A
#
# COMPACT_ATOMS: atom_id res chain seq x y z
N MET A 1 3.34 28.51 20.21
CA MET A 1 3.79 27.18 19.74
C MET A 1 4.36 27.34 18.35
N GLN A 2 3.54 27.50 17.30
CA GLN A 2 3.93 27.75 15.90
C GLN A 2 5.23 28.54 15.65
N SER A 3 5.48 29.66 16.35
CA SER A 3 6.69 30.49 16.20
C SER A 3 7.98 29.89 16.80
N ARG A 4 7.90 28.74 17.48
CA ARG A 4 9.03 28.02 18.10
C ARG A 4 9.38 26.77 17.30
N GLU A 5 8.38 26.00 16.87
CA GLU A 5 8.54 24.83 15.99
C GLU A 5 9.36 25.20 14.72
N HIS A 6 8.93 26.22 13.97
CA HIS A 6 9.63 26.71 12.78
C HIS A 6 11.07 27.20 13.02
N ALA A 7 11.43 27.55 14.26
CA ALA A 7 12.77 28.00 14.61
C ALA A 7 13.73 26.83 14.91
N GLU A 8 13.20 25.69 15.36
CA GLU A 8 13.98 24.48 15.62
C GLU A 8 14.22 23.70 14.32
N ASP A 9 13.22 23.62 13.43
CA ASP A 9 13.37 23.07 12.07
C ASP A 9 14.49 23.75 11.28
N ALA A 10 14.56 25.10 11.33
CA ALA A 10 15.58 25.89 10.65
C ALA A 10 17.02 25.61 11.16
N VAL A 11 17.17 25.07 12.37
CA VAL A 11 18.46 24.69 12.98
C VAL A 11 18.81 23.22 12.75
N LEU A 12 17.80 22.35 12.57
CA LEU A 12 17.97 20.91 12.37
C LEU A 12 18.09 20.53 10.89
N GLN A 13 17.29 21.12 10.01
CA GLN A 13 17.27 20.77 8.57
C GLN A 13 18.66 20.88 7.90
N PRO A 14 19.51 21.90 8.16
CA PRO A 14 20.86 21.93 7.59
C PRO A 14 21.76 20.78 8.06
N LYS A 15 21.58 20.30 9.31
CA LYS A 15 22.35 19.17 9.86
C LYS A 15 21.89 17.85 9.25
N ILE A 16 20.57 17.68 9.09
CA ILE A 16 19.96 16.51 8.43
C ILE A 16 20.44 16.41 6.98
N LEU A 17 20.42 17.53 6.25
CA LEU A 17 20.91 17.57 4.86
C LEU A 17 22.42 17.30 4.77
N ALA A 18 23.24 17.91 5.64
CA ALA A 18 24.69 17.67 5.66
C ALA A 18 25.04 16.19 5.99
N HIS A 19 24.29 15.57 6.91
CA HIS A 19 24.41 14.14 7.20
C HIS A 19 24.09 13.29 5.98
N TYR A 20 22.93 13.47 5.35
CA TYR A 20 22.54 12.67 4.19
C TYR A 20 23.33 12.98 2.92
N GLN A 21 24.01 14.13 2.82
CA GLN A 21 25.03 14.40 1.80
C GLN A 21 26.29 13.54 2.03
N ALA A 22 26.68 13.29 3.29
CA ALA A 22 27.84 12.46 3.61
C ALA A 22 27.55 10.96 3.50
N VAL A 23 26.37 10.48 3.93
CA VAL A 23 26.04 9.04 3.97
C VAL A 23 25.23 8.55 2.78
N GLY A 24 24.60 9.45 2.00
CA GLY A 24 23.76 9.13 0.85
C GLY A 24 24.44 8.22 -0.20
N PRO A 25 25.71 8.47 -0.59
CA PRO A 25 26.44 7.58 -1.50
C PRO A 25 26.71 6.18 -0.93
N LEU A 26 26.78 6.02 0.39
CA LEU A 26 26.99 4.73 1.07
C LEU A 26 25.68 3.93 1.13
N LEU A 27 24.57 4.64 1.41
CA LEU A 27 23.21 4.14 1.32
C LEU A 27 22.87 3.69 -0.10
N GLU A 28 23.18 4.48 -1.13
CA GLU A 28 22.92 4.12 -2.53
C GLU A 28 23.83 2.97 -3.03
N ARG A 29 25.09 2.90 -2.58
CA ARG A 29 25.94 1.73 -2.84
C ARG A 29 25.34 0.42 -2.28
N SER A 30 24.77 0.48 -1.07
CA SER A 30 24.30 -0.72 -0.36
C SER A 30 22.86 -1.10 -0.71
N PHE A 31 22.01 -0.11 -0.97
CA PHE A 31 20.54 -0.21 -1.07
C PHE A 31 19.95 0.59 -2.25
N GLY A 32 20.76 1.00 -3.21
CA GLY A 32 20.29 1.70 -4.41
C GLY A 32 19.16 0.95 -5.09
N GLY A 33 18.09 1.66 -5.41
CA GLY A 33 16.86 1.08 -5.97
C GLY A 33 15.89 0.45 -4.96
N SER A 34 16.28 0.21 -3.70
CA SER A 34 15.37 -0.42 -2.72
C SER A 34 14.17 0.50 -2.41
N PRO A 35 12.98 -0.06 -2.14
CA PRO A 35 11.88 0.67 -1.52
C PRO A 35 12.31 1.25 -0.18
N ILE A 36 11.93 2.50 0.08
CA ILE A 36 12.19 3.19 1.34
C ILE A 36 10.92 3.77 1.94
N VAL A 37 10.85 3.68 3.26
CA VAL A 37 9.91 4.41 4.10
C VAL A 37 10.70 5.49 4.80
N TYR A 38 10.20 6.72 4.79
CA TYR A 38 10.79 7.80 5.58
C TYR A 38 9.90 8.13 6.76
N ALA A 39 10.50 8.66 7.83
CA ALA A 39 9.78 9.21 8.97
C ALA A 39 10.11 10.70 9.16
N ASN A 40 9.09 11.52 9.42
CA ASN A 40 9.25 12.92 9.85
C ASN A 40 8.49 13.17 11.16
N PHE A 41 8.79 14.30 11.81
CA PHE A 41 8.33 14.61 13.17
C PHE A 41 7.61 15.98 13.22
N PRO A 42 6.46 16.14 12.53
CA PRO A 42 5.78 17.43 12.37
C PRO A 42 5.21 18.03 13.66
N ALA A 43 5.26 17.29 14.78
CA ALA A 43 4.84 17.72 16.11
C ALA A 43 5.97 17.66 17.17
N GLY A 44 7.23 17.43 16.76
CA GLY A 44 8.38 17.26 17.66
C GLY A 44 8.81 15.80 17.85
N PHE A 45 10.04 15.59 18.36
CA PHE A 45 10.63 14.27 18.57
C PHE A 45 10.05 13.48 19.77
N ASP A 46 9.32 14.16 20.65
CA ASP A 46 8.56 13.57 21.76
C ASP A 46 7.19 13.03 21.33
N GLN A 47 6.79 13.28 20.08
CA GLN A 47 5.52 12.85 19.49
C GLN A 47 5.73 11.70 18.48
N PRO A 48 4.69 10.90 18.17
CA PRO A 48 4.81 9.79 17.23
C PRO A 48 5.31 10.22 15.84
N ALA A 49 6.30 9.50 15.31
CA ALA A 49 6.83 9.77 13.98
C ALA A 49 5.79 9.47 12.88
N HIS A 50 5.69 10.35 11.90
CA HIS A 50 4.83 10.17 10.73
C HIS A 50 5.59 9.42 9.64
N TYR A 51 5.29 8.12 9.49
CA TYR A 51 5.89 7.25 8.48
C TYR A 51 5.17 7.35 7.13
N ARG A 52 5.93 7.39 6.02
CA ARG A 52 5.37 7.33 4.66
C ARG A 52 6.26 6.51 3.73
N VAL A 53 5.64 5.60 2.97
CA VAL A 53 6.31 4.88 1.88
C VAL A 53 6.62 5.86 0.77
N LEU A 54 7.88 5.92 0.31
CA LEU A 54 8.25 6.73 -0.83
C LEU A 54 7.95 5.95 -2.12
N GLY A 55 7.04 6.47 -2.95
CA GLY A 55 6.65 5.86 -4.23
C GLY A 55 7.73 5.86 -5.32
N VAL A 56 9.01 6.05 -4.97
CA VAL A 56 10.15 6.03 -5.88
C VAL A 56 11.34 5.32 -5.24
N PRO A 57 12.17 4.59 -6.02
CA PRO A 57 13.34 3.87 -5.53
C PRO A 57 14.39 4.74 -4.82
N LEU A 58 15.16 4.16 -3.88
CA LEU A 58 16.28 4.84 -3.22
C LEU A 58 17.35 5.30 -4.22
N SER A 59 17.77 6.54 -4.04
CA SER A 59 19.02 7.14 -4.55
C SER A 59 19.40 8.30 -3.63
N GLU A 60 20.67 8.72 -3.60
CA GLU A 60 21.18 9.88 -2.85
C GLU A 60 20.30 11.11 -3.11
N ARG A 61 20.02 11.38 -4.41
CA ARG A 61 19.16 12.49 -4.85
C ARG A 61 17.74 12.41 -4.29
N LYS A 62 17.18 11.20 -4.11
CA LYS A 62 15.84 11.01 -3.55
C LYS A 62 15.83 11.08 -2.02
N LEU A 63 16.88 10.64 -1.34
CA LEU A 63 17.05 10.86 0.11
C LEU A 63 17.10 12.36 0.40
N LEU A 64 18.00 13.10 -0.27
CA LEU A 64 18.16 14.55 -0.10
C LEU A 64 16.89 15.34 -0.46
N TRP A 65 16.22 14.98 -1.55
CA TRP A 65 14.94 15.59 -1.93
C TRP A 65 13.84 15.32 -0.89
N THR A 66 13.80 14.12 -0.30
CA THR A 66 12.82 13.73 0.73
C THR A 66 13.07 14.45 2.05
N CYS A 67 14.34 14.64 2.46
CA CYS A 67 14.71 15.51 3.58
C CYS A 67 14.31 16.97 3.34
N HIS A 68 14.53 17.50 2.13
CA HIS A 68 14.18 18.88 1.81
C HIS A 68 12.67 19.11 1.66
N ARG A 69 11.94 18.20 0.99
CA ARG A 69 10.51 18.37 0.66
C ARG A 69 9.58 18.01 1.82
N TYR A 70 9.96 17.04 2.65
CA TYR A 70 9.12 16.48 3.70
C TYR A 70 9.74 16.52 5.10
N TYR A 71 10.89 17.16 5.30
CA TYR A 71 11.60 17.17 6.60
C TYR A 71 11.85 15.75 7.14
N ALA A 72 12.13 14.80 6.23
CA ALA A 72 12.44 13.43 6.59
C ALA A 72 13.73 13.35 7.42
N VAL A 73 13.64 12.67 8.57
CA VAL A 73 14.73 12.48 9.51
C VAL A 73 15.23 11.05 9.45
N GLU A 74 14.34 10.06 9.60
CA GLU A 74 14.70 8.64 9.54
C GLU A 74 14.38 8.03 8.17
N PHE A 75 15.19 7.06 7.74
CA PHE A 75 14.90 6.20 6.59
C PHE A 75 14.96 4.72 7.01
N HIS A 76 13.98 3.96 6.52
CA HIS A 76 13.77 2.56 6.83
C HIS A 76 13.55 1.77 5.54
N THR A 77 13.89 0.48 5.58
CA THR A 77 13.64 -0.45 4.46
C THR A 77 13.40 -1.86 4.98
N TRP A 78 12.97 -2.76 4.10
CA TRP A 78 13.09 -4.22 4.28
C TRP A 78 14.23 -4.84 3.45
N ALA A 79 15.01 -4.02 2.74
CA ALA A 79 16.17 -4.42 1.93
C ALA A 79 15.91 -5.61 0.96
N PRO A 80 14.84 -5.55 0.15
CA PRO A 80 14.56 -6.57 -0.86
C PRO A 80 15.58 -6.54 -2.00
N LEU A 81 15.61 -7.63 -2.77
CA LEU A 81 16.20 -7.63 -4.10
C LEU A 81 15.32 -6.79 -5.05
N LEU A 82 15.92 -5.97 -5.90
CA LEU A 82 15.16 -5.03 -6.74
C LEU A 82 14.20 -5.73 -7.72
N GLN A 83 14.62 -6.91 -8.20
CA GLN A 83 13.89 -7.74 -9.15
C GLN A 83 12.93 -8.72 -8.47
N ASP A 84 13.01 -8.89 -7.15
CA ASP A 84 12.16 -9.81 -6.38
C ASP A 84 11.96 -9.26 -4.96
N TRP A 85 10.81 -8.65 -4.73
CA TRP A 85 10.52 -7.95 -3.48
C TRP A 85 10.24 -8.87 -2.28
N ASP A 86 10.11 -10.17 -2.53
CA ASP A 86 9.91 -11.21 -1.52
C ASP A 86 11.21 -11.97 -1.21
N ARG A 87 12.34 -11.60 -1.85
CA ARG A 87 13.70 -12.10 -1.54
C ARG A 87 14.57 -11.03 -0.89
N LEU A 88 15.24 -11.38 0.19
CA LEU A 88 15.97 -10.42 1.05
C LEU A 88 17.48 -10.64 0.98
N ARG A 89 18.24 -9.58 0.70
CA ARG A 89 19.71 -9.61 0.78
C ARG A 89 20.24 -9.61 2.23
N PHE A 90 19.42 -9.12 3.16
CA PHE A 90 19.76 -9.01 4.58
C PHE A 90 18.59 -9.44 5.47
N ALA A 91 18.81 -10.48 6.26
CA ALA A 91 17.95 -10.86 7.36
C ALA A 91 18.27 -10.00 8.59
N ARG A 92 17.27 -9.67 9.41
CA ARG A 92 17.42 -8.71 10.52
C ARG A 92 16.80 -9.24 11.81
N ILE A 93 17.55 -9.17 12.90
CA ILE A 93 17.05 -9.39 14.26
C ILE A 93 17.15 -8.05 14.99
N LEU A 94 16.01 -7.51 15.40
CA LEU A 94 15.94 -6.32 16.23
C LEU A 94 15.91 -6.76 17.69
N LEU A 95 16.76 -6.14 18.50
CA LEU A 95 16.77 -6.27 19.95
C LEU A 95 16.26 -4.96 20.54
N GLU A 96 15.32 -5.04 21.46
CA GLU A 96 14.66 -3.87 22.08
C GLU A 96 14.69 -4.02 23.61
N ARG A 97 15.09 -2.95 24.33
CA ARG A 97 15.07 -2.90 25.81
C ARG A 97 14.09 -1.85 26.32
N GLN A 98 13.50 -2.08 27.50
CA GLN A 98 12.76 -1.01 28.18
C GLN A 98 13.66 0.14 28.62
N HIS A 99 13.05 1.32 28.74
CA HIS A 99 13.61 2.42 29.50
C HIS A 99 13.98 1.96 30.93
N GLY A 100 15.16 2.34 31.42
CA GLY A 100 15.69 1.90 32.72
C GLY A 100 16.48 0.58 32.70
N ILE A 101 16.40 -0.23 31.63
CA ILE A 101 17.25 -1.42 31.48
C ILE A 101 18.65 -0.99 31.00
N PRO A 102 19.75 -1.48 31.62
CA PRO A 102 21.11 -1.14 31.23
C PRO A 102 21.45 -1.54 29.78
N GLU A 103 22.26 -0.72 29.12
CA GLU A 103 22.77 -0.99 27.76
C GLU A 103 23.61 -2.28 27.69
N SER A 104 24.38 -2.59 28.74
CA SER A 104 25.15 -3.83 28.82
C SER A 104 24.30 -5.09 28.64
N ARG A 105 23.03 -5.07 29.08
CA ARG A 105 22.11 -6.22 28.98
C ARG A 105 21.59 -6.45 27.56
N ILE A 106 21.44 -5.38 26.75
CA ILE A 106 21.10 -5.53 25.33
C ILE A 106 22.32 -5.93 24.49
N LYS A 107 23.54 -5.52 24.88
CA LYS A 107 24.78 -6.03 24.29
C LYS A 107 25.01 -7.51 24.62
N GLU A 108 24.78 -7.92 25.87
CA GLU A 108 24.78 -9.32 26.31
C GLU A 108 23.82 -10.18 25.46
N ALA A 109 22.59 -9.72 25.25
CA ALA A 109 21.63 -10.40 24.38
C ALA A 109 22.05 -10.43 22.90
N ALA A 110 22.66 -9.36 22.38
CA ALA A 110 23.17 -9.33 21.01
C ALA A 110 24.35 -10.30 20.79
N LEU A 111 25.21 -10.45 21.81
CA LEU A 111 26.30 -11.44 21.81
C LEU A 111 25.76 -12.88 21.89
N ALA A 112 24.72 -13.14 22.68
CA ALA A 112 24.05 -14.45 22.72
C ALA A 112 23.42 -14.83 21.37
N VAL A 113 22.74 -13.88 20.70
CA VAL A 113 22.23 -14.10 19.33
C VAL A 113 23.37 -14.33 18.33
N ARG A 114 24.51 -13.64 18.50
CA ARG A 114 25.70 -13.87 17.67
C ARG A 114 26.30 -15.26 17.89
N GLU A 115 26.38 -15.73 19.13
CA GLU A 115 26.87 -17.08 19.46
C GLU A 115 25.98 -18.16 18.81
N ALA A 116 24.66 -18.00 18.84
CA ALA A 116 23.73 -18.90 18.16
C ALA A 116 23.86 -18.86 16.62
N LEU A 117 24.24 -17.73 16.03
CA LEU A 117 24.60 -17.62 14.60
C LEU A 117 25.93 -18.31 14.29
N GLN A 118 26.95 -18.14 15.15
CA GLN A 118 28.28 -18.72 14.97
C GLN A 118 28.27 -20.25 15.03
N HIS A 119 27.40 -20.84 15.85
CA HIS A 119 27.12 -22.29 15.85
C HIS A 119 26.56 -22.81 14.50
N LEU A 120 26.04 -21.92 13.65
CA LEU A 120 25.57 -22.22 12.28
C LEU A 120 26.56 -21.74 11.20
N ASN A 121 27.79 -21.34 11.57
CA ASN A 121 28.79 -20.70 10.71
C ASN A 121 28.33 -19.38 10.08
N LEU A 122 27.44 -18.65 10.76
CA LEU A 122 27.02 -17.29 10.40
C LEU A 122 27.56 -16.25 11.38
N ASP A 123 27.62 -15.01 10.90
CA ASP A 123 27.88 -13.80 11.67
C ASP A 123 26.92 -12.69 11.18
N ALA A 124 26.79 -11.64 11.97
CA ALA A 124 25.96 -10.48 11.64
C ALA A 124 26.78 -9.19 11.65
N ILE A 125 26.23 -8.13 11.06
CA ILE A 125 26.70 -6.75 11.19
C ILE A 125 25.85 -6.10 12.30
N PRO A 126 26.41 -5.77 13.47
CA PRO A 126 25.66 -5.10 14.52
C PRO A 126 25.54 -3.61 14.23
N LEU A 127 24.32 -3.09 14.38
CA LEU A 127 24.02 -1.67 14.36
C LEU A 127 23.50 -1.25 15.74
N LEU A 128 24.14 -0.26 16.35
CA LEU A 128 23.57 0.47 17.49
C LEU A 128 22.44 1.35 16.94
N ASP A 129 21.20 1.20 17.40
CA ASP A 129 20.04 1.73 16.66
C ASP A 129 19.88 3.26 16.76
N GLY A 130 20.59 3.90 17.68
CA GLY A 130 20.56 5.34 17.94
C GLY A 130 19.56 5.76 19.01
N GLY A 131 19.03 4.84 19.83
CA GLY A 131 18.03 5.18 20.85
C GLY A 131 17.92 4.18 22.01
N SER A 132 17.41 2.98 21.74
CA SER A 132 17.20 1.95 22.77
C SER A 132 17.15 0.53 22.22
N GLY A 133 17.83 0.29 21.11
CA GLY A 133 17.80 -0.98 20.39
C GLY A 133 19.13 -1.32 19.74
N ILE A 134 19.25 -2.57 19.30
CA ILE A 134 20.39 -3.05 18.52
C ILE A 134 19.83 -3.88 17.36
N ALA A 135 20.24 -3.59 16.13
CA ALA A 135 19.82 -4.34 14.95
C ALA A 135 20.97 -5.19 14.40
N LEU A 136 20.79 -6.51 14.40
CA LEU A 136 21.75 -7.45 13.80
C LEU A 136 21.35 -7.74 12.36
N TRP A 137 22.15 -7.27 11.40
CA TRP A 137 21.93 -7.48 9.96
C TRP A 137 22.79 -8.65 9.46
N ILE A 138 22.16 -9.75 9.08
CA ILE A 138 22.81 -10.97 8.58
C ILE A 138 22.72 -10.96 7.04
N PRO A 139 23.82 -10.71 6.30
CA PRO A 139 23.81 -10.77 4.85
C PRO A 139 23.73 -12.22 4.34
N PHE A 140 23.01 -12.41 3.24
CA PHE A 140 22.85 -13.69 2.55
C PHE A 140 23.00 -13.51 1.03
N ALA A 141 24.03 -14.15 0.46
CA ALA A 141 24.39 -14.04 -0.95
C ALA A 141 23.40 -14.74 -1.89
N ASP A 142 22.71 -15.78 -1.41
CA ASP A 142 21.63 -16.47 -2.10
C ASP A 142 20.27 -15.74 -2.02
N ALA A 143 20.21 -14.60 -1.32
CA ALA A 143 19.03 -13.75 -1.16
C ALA A 143 17.75 -14.56 -0.89
N PRO A 144 17.60 -15.21 0.27
CA PRO A 144 16.50 -16.11 0.55
C PRO A 144 15.13 -15.42 0.50
N HIS A 145 14.09 -16.23 0.23
CA HIS A 145 12.71 -15.78 0.32
C HIS A 145 12.37 -15.41 1.77
N ALA A 146 11.66 -14.29 1.95
CA ALA A 146 11.31 -13.72 3.24
C ALA A 146 10.54 -14.69 4.16
N ALA A 147 9.66 -15.52 3.60
CA ALA A 147 8.86 -16.48 4.37
C ALA A 147 9.69 -17.57 5.07
N PRO A 148 10.46 -18.45 4.38
CA PRO A 148 11.29 -19.46 5.04
C PRO A 148 12.39 -18.82 5.89
N LEU A 149 12.95 -17.68 5.46
CA LEU A 149 13.93 -16.93 6.26
C LEU A 149 13.33 -16.50 7.60
N ARG A 150 12.11 -15.95 7.62
CA ARG A 150 11.41 -15.59 8.86
C ARG A 150 11.10 -16.79 9.73
N THR A 151 10.71 -17.93 9.16
CA THR A 151 10.47 -19.15 9.93
C THR A 151 11.75 -19.60 10.65
N TRP A 152 12.88 -19.62 9.96
CA TRP A 152 14.19 -19.92 10.57
C TRP A 152 14.60 -18.86 11.61
N LEU A 153 14.40 -17.58 11.35
CA LEU A 153 14.67 -16.50 12.33
C LEU A 153 13.84 -16.67 13.61
N HIS A 154 12.55 -17.00 13.50
CA HIS A 154 11.69 -17.28 14.66
C HIS A 154 12.17 -18.52 15.44
N GLN A 155 12.61 -19.57 14.75
CA GLN A 155 13.18 -20.77 15.38
C GLN A 155 14.53 -20.49 16.06
N LEU A 156 15.38 -19.65 15.46
CA LEU A 156 16.64 -19.18 16.04
C LEU A 156 16.38 -18.37 17.31
N CYS A 157 15.50 -17.37 17.27
CA CYS A 157 15.12 -16.59 18.44
C CYS A 157 14.49 -17.47 19.54
N ALA A 158 13.65 -18.45 19.19
CA ALA A 158 13.09 -19.40 20.15
C ALA A 158 14.18 -20.27 20.82
N ARG A 159 15.23 -20.65 20.08
CA ARG A 159 16.39 -21.35 20.64
C ARG A 159 17.17 -20.46 21.63
N VAL A 160 17.50 -19.22 21.25
CA VAL A 160 18.19 -18.26 22.14
C VAL A 160 17.34 -17.97 23.40
N VAL A 161 16.01 -17.95 23.29
CA VAL A 161 15.10 -17.84 24.44
C VAL A 161 15.09 -19.09 25.33
N ALA A 162 15.23 -20.29 24.76
CA ALA A 162 15.38 -21.51 25.55
C ALA A 162 16.74 -21.62 26.26
N GLU A 163 17.80 -21.10 25.64
CA GLU A 163 19.17 -21.07 26.17
C GLU A 163 19.39 -19.96 27.20
N HIS A 164 18.76 -18.79 27.00
CA HIS A 164 18.90 -17.61 27.87
C HIS A 164 17.54 -17.04 28.35
N PRO A 165 16.67 -17.84 29.00
CA PRO A 165 15.27 -17.47 29.30
C PRO A 165 15.10 -16.30 30.29
N THR A 166 16.15 -15.94 31.02
CA THR A 166 16.20 -14.80 31.96
C THR A 166 16.80 -13.53 31.34
N LEU A 167 17.31 -13.61 30.11
CA LEU A 167 17.94 -12.49 29.39
C LEU A 167 17.06 -11.99 28.25
N VAL A 168 16.42 -12.89 27.49
CA VAL A 168 15.65 -12.57 26.27
C VAL A 168 14.21 -13.09 26.31
N SER A 169 13.33 -12.46 25.52
CA SER A 169 11.97 -12.90 25.21
C SER A 169 11.67 -12.73 23.73
N ALA A 170 10.88 -13.62 23.14
CA ALA A 170 10.31 -13.47 21.80
C ALA A 170 8.79 -13.18 21.83
N GLU A 171 8.23 -12.98 23.02
CA GLU A 171 6.81 -12.65 23.21
C GLU A 171 6.59 -11.13 23.18
N PRO A 172 5.70 -10.61 22.32
CA PRO A 172 5.38 -9.18 22.28
C PRO A 172 4.79 -8.69 23.61
N ASN A 173 5.16 -7.48 24.02
CA ASN A 173 4.67 -6.81 25.23
C ASN A 173 5.05 -7.46 26.59
N THR A 174 5.88 -8.51 26.66
CA THR A 174 6.34 -9.09 27.96
C THR A 174 7.39 -8.25 28.68
N HIS A 175 7.37 -6.94 28.49
CA HIS A 175 8.45 -6.03 28.86
C HIS A 175 8.62 -5.84 30.39
N ALA A 176 7.69 -6.35 31.20
CA ALA A 176 7.60 -6.10 32.64
C ALA A 176 8.62 -6.87 33.52
N ASP A 177 9.45 -7.74 32.93
CA ASP A 177 10.42 -8.59 33.64
C ASP A 177 11.90 -8.23 33.36
N GLY A 178 12.14 -7.21 32.53
CA GLY A 178 13.48 -6.74 32.20
C GLY A 178 14.28 -7.64 31.25
N ARG A 179 13.62 -8.57 30.53
CA ARG A 179 14.22 -9.27 29.39
C ARG A 179 14.27 -8.39 28.14
N ILE A 180 15.22 -8.69 27.26
CA ILE A 180 15.40 -8.04 25.95
C ILE A 180 14.45 -8.70 24.94
N HIS A 181 13.67 -7.90 24.23
CA HIS A 181 12.73 -8.41 23.23
C HIS A 181 13.47 -8.68 21.91
N LEU A 182 13.37 -9.91 21.40
CA LEU A 182 13.94 -10.37 20.13
C LEU A 182 12.86 -10.37 19.04
N HIS A 183 13.01 -9.50 18.04
CA HIS A 183 11.93 -9.15 17.12
C HIS A 183 12.38 -9.21 15.66
N VAL A 184 11.62 -9.94 14.82
CA VAL A 184 12.02 -10.27 13.44
C VAL A 184 10.96 -9.96 12.38
N THR A 185 9.90 -9.20 12.72
CA THR A 185 8.84 -8.89 11.74
C THR A 185 9.27 -7.93 10.64
N SER A 186 10.33 -7.12 10.85
CA SER A 186 10.90 -6.22 9.84
C SER A 186 11.40 -6.92 8.57
N ASN A 187 11.48 -8.25 8.57
CA ASN A 187 11.75 -9.11 7.41
C ASN A 187 10.48 -9.51 6.63
N ALA A 188 9.29 -9.05 7.02
CA ALA A 188 8.09 -9.22 6.23
C ALA A 188 7.92 -8.02 5.29
N ARG A 189 7.37 -8.27 4.09
CA ARG A 189 7.04 -7.21 3.13
C ARG A 189 6.07 -6.21 3.77
N GLY A 190 6.35 -4.91 3.62
CA GLY A 190 5.60 -3.83 4.28
C GLY A 190 6.05 -3.50 5.71
N HIS A 191 6.79 -4.39 6.39
CA HIS A 191 7.42 -4.10 7.68
C HIS A 191 8.89 -3.69 7.45
N TYR A 192 9.42 -2.76 8.23
CA TYR A 192 10.72 -2.14 7.96
C TYR A 192 11.51 -1.87 9.25
N SER A 193 12.80 -1.58 9.09
CA SER A 193 13.71 -1.19 10.17
C SER A 193 14.60 -0.04 9.70
N ALA A 194 15.10 0.78 10.65
CA ALA A 194 16.03 1.86 10.35
C ALA A 194 17.24 1.36 9.53
N MET A 195 17.66 2.15 8.54
CA MET A 195 18.77 1.80 7.66
C MET A 195 20.13 2.04 8.34
N PRO A 196 21.19 1.32 7.91
CA PRO A 196 22.57 1.71 8.20
C PRO A 196 22.79 3.19 7.90
N TYR A 197 23.35 3.93 8.84
CA TYR A 197 23.57 5.38 8.75
C TYR A 197 22.30 6.26 8.67
N SER A 198 21.09 5.73 8.94
CA SER A 198 19.91 6.58 9.17
C SER A 198 20.10 7.41 10.43
N LEU A 199 19.62 8.66 10.43
CA LEU A 199 19.36 9.39 11.69
C LEU A 199 18.15 8.78 12.41
N ARG A 200 18.05 9.07 13.71
CA ARG A 200 16.86 8.89 14.54
C ARG A 200 16.33 10.23 15.04
N GLY A 201 15.04 10.29 15.36
CA GLY A 201 14.42 11.45 16.00
C GLY A 201 15.02 11.73 17.39
N GLY A 202 15.59 12.92 17.58
CA GLY A 202 16.17 13.31 18.86
C GLY A 202 17.03 14.57 18.76
N ALA A 203 17.20 15.29 19.87
CA ALA A 203 17.85 16.60 19.90
C ALA A 203 19.32 16.60 19.41
N THR A 204 20.02 15.47 19.52
CA THR A 204 21.38 15.28 18.99
C THR A 204 21.44 14.72 17.57
N LEU A 205 20.31 14.27 17.01
CA LEU A 205 20.23 13.47 15.79
C LEU A 205 21.19 12.27 15.82
N PRO A 206 20.99 11.29 16.74
CA PRO A 206 21.81 10.09 16.81
C PRO A 206 21.65 9.23 15.55
N VAL A 207 22.67 8.42 15.25
CA VAL A 207 22.78 7.64 14.01
C VAL A 207 22.61 6.15 14.31
N CYS A 208 21.78 5.47 13.52
CA CYS A 208 21.72 4.01 13.43
C CYS A 208 23.07 3.51 12.86
N THR A 209 24.00 3.16 13.74
CA THR A 209 25.44 3.14 13.46
C THR A 209 25.95 1.71 13.29
N PRO A 210 26.42 1.34 12.09
CA PRO A 210 27.14 0.08 11.87
C PRO A 210 28.48 0.09 12.61
N VAL A 211 28.73 -0.98 13.37
CA VAL A 211 29.97 -1.18 14.13
C VAL A 211 30.53 -2.57 13.86
N ARG A 212 31.84 -2.74 13.97
CA ARG A 212 32.49 -4.06 13.93
C ARG A 212 32.42 -4.69 15.32
N TRP A 213 32.35 -6.02 15.42
CA TRP A 213 32.19 -6.70 16.72
C TRP A 213 33.32 -6.45 17.73
N ASN A 214 34.51 -6.04 17.28
CA ASN A 214 35.62 -5.68 18.16
C ASN A 214 35.54 -4.24 18.72
N GLU A 215 34.64 -3.39 18.22
CA GLU A 215 34.32 -2.05 18.77
C GLU A 215 32.91 -1.98 19.40
N PHE A 216 32.10 -3.03 19.27
CA PHE A 216 30.71 -3.10 19.74
C PHE A 216 30.55 -2.79 21.24
N ASP A 217 31.42 -3.31 22.10
CA ASP A 217 31.38 -3.02 23.54
C ASP A 217 32.01 -1.66 23.90
N MET A 218 32.81 -1.06 22.99
CA MET A 218 33.54 0.19 23.24
C MET A 218 32.74 1.46 22.91
N LEU A 219 31.70 1.37 22.08
CA LEU A 219 30.86 2.50 21.65
C LEU A 219 29.48 2.44 22.31
N HIS A 220 28.98 3.57 22.80
CA HIS A 220 27.64 3.66 23.36
C HIS A 220 26.56 3.88 22.29
N ASP A 221 25.37 3.29 22.51
CA ASP A 221 24.19 3.57 21.69
C ASP A 221 23.84 5.07 21.72
N GLY A 222 23.67 5.67 20.54
CA GLY A 222 23.48 7.12 20.36
C GLY A 222 24.74 8.00 20.46
N GLU A 223 25.94 7.45 20.68
CA GLU A 223 27.21 8.22 20.75
C GLU A 223 27.58 8.88 19.40
N ILE A 224 27.29 8.18 18.30
CA ILE A 224 27.48 8.70 16.94
C ILE A 224 26.22 9.44 16.50
N THR A 225 26.41 10.65 15.97
CA THR A 225 25.37 11.63 15.67
C THR A 225 25.60 12.27 14.30
N ALA A 226 24.61 12.99 13.78
CA ALA A 226 24.76 13.83 12.59
C ALA A 226 25.98 14.79 12.66
N GLY A 227 26.41 15.17 13.87
CA GLY A 227 27.59 16.02 14.08
C GLY A 227 28.93 15.27 14.17
N THR A 228 28.93 13.97 14.51
CA THR A 228 30.15 13.17 14.74
C THR A 228 30.42 12.10 13.67
N ILE A 229 29.42 11.71 12.88
CA ILE A 229 29.52 10.69 11.82
C ILE A 229 30.66 10.95 10.82
N GLY A 230 30.91 12.22 10.46
CA GLY A 230 31.95 12.59 9.49
C GLY A 230 33.36 12.21 9.95
N ALA A 231 33.64 12.29 11.26
CA ALA A 231 34.91 11.85 11.83
C ALA A 231 35.01 10.32 11.83
N ARG A 232 33.92 9.60 12.18
CA ARG A 232 33.87 8.14 12.12
C ARG A 232 34.09 7.61 10.71
N LEU A 233 33.49 8.23 9.69
CA LEU A 233 33.71 7.85 8.28
C LEU A 233 35.16 8.09 7.83
N GLN A 234 35.80 9.19 8.25
CA GLN A 234 37.21 9.45 7.97
C GLN A 234 38.16 8.43 8.63
N GLN A 235 37.80 7.89 9.79
CA GLN A 235 38.62 6.93 10.56
C GLN A 235 38.37 5.46 10.19
N HIS A 236 37.11 5.09 9.89
CA HIS A 236 36.67 3.69 9.78
C HIS A 236 36.06 3.31 8.42
N ASN A 237 35.89 4.29 7.51
CA ASN A 237 35.25 4.15 6.21
C ASN A 237 33.81 3.60 6.29
N ASP A 238 33.29 3.04 5.19
CA ASP A 238 31.97 2.41 5.09
C ASP A 238 31.94 1.03 5.78
N VAL A 239 31.88 1.05 7.12
CA VAL A 239 31.85 -0.15 7.98
C VAL A 239 30.77 -1.16 7.57
N PHE A 240 29.60 -0.69 7.11
CA PHE A 240 28.54 -1.59 6.66
C PHE A 240 28.91 -2.33 5.37
N ALA A 241 29.44 -1.64 4.36
CA ALA A 241 29.88 -2.28 3.13
C ALA A 241 31.09 -3.19 3.35
N ASP A 242 32.04 -2.80 4.20
CA ASP A 242 33.20 -3.63 4.59
C ASP A 242 32.75 -4.96 5.22
N GLU A 243 31.87 -4.92 6.22
CA GLU A 243 31.40 -6.13 6.91
C GLU A 243 30.44 -6.95 6.02
N ALA A 244 29.62 -6.30 5.19
CA ALA A 244 28.80 -7.01 4.19
C ALA A 244 29.66 -7.72 3.13
N ALA A 245 30.81 -7.14 2.75
CA ALA A 245 31.77 -7.79 1.86
C ALA A 245 32.53 -8.93 2.56
N ARG A 246 32.91 -8.76 3.85
CA ARG A 246 33.52 -9.84 4.67
C ARG A 246 32.62 -11.07 4.77
N LEU A 247 31.30 -10.85 4.83
CA LEU A 247 30.27 -11.89 4.98
C LEU A 247 29.60 -12.29 3.67
N ALA A 248 30.11 -11.86 2.50
CA ALA A 248 29.50 -12.08 1.20
C ALA A 248 29.48 -13.54 0.70
N SER A 249 30.02 -14.49 1.46
CA SER A 249 29.94 -15.94 1.20
C SER A 249 28.82 -16.66 1.98
N GLN A 250 28.14 -15.99 2.91
CA GLN A 250 27.06 -16.59 3.69
C GLN A 250 25.86 -16.91 2.79
N THR A 251 25.29 -18.11 2.95
CA THR A 251 24.06 -18.53 2.26
C THR A 251 23.06 -19.11 3.24
N PHE A 252 21.78 -18.86 3.00
CA PHE A 252 20.69 -19.37 3.82
C PHE A 252 20.46 -20.87 3.58
N ALA A 253 20.63 -21.34 2.35
CA ALA A 253 20.52 -22.77 2.02
C ALA A 253 21.40 -23.65 2.91
N ALA A 254 22.65 -23.24 3.17
CA ALA A 254 23.61 -23.99 3.99
C ALA A 254 23.16 -24.16 5.46
N VAL A 255 22.37 -23.23 6.01
CA VAL A 255 21.86 -23.33 7.39
C VAL A 255 20.45 -23.91 7.47
N GLN A 256 19.64 -23.79 6.41
CA GLN A 256 18.32 -24.40 6.33
C GLN A 256 18.40 -25.93 6.44
N ASP A 257 19.33 -26.56 5.74
CA ASP A 257 19.54 -28.01 5.82
C ASP A 257 20.04 -28.44 7.22
N ALA A 258 21.01 -27.71 7.78
CA ALA A 258 21.56 -28.00 9.11
C ALA A 258 20.51 -27.88 10.23
N PHE A 259 19.62 -26.88 10.16
CA PHE A 259 18.53 -26.73 11.12
C PHE A 259 17.46 -27.82 10.99
N THR A 260 17.25 -28.33 9.76
CA THR A 260 16.26 -29.36 9.45
C THR A 260 16.69 -30.77 9.91
N GLN A 261 18.01 -31.03 9.97
CA GLN A 261 18.55 -32.34 10.41
C GLN A 261 18.62 -32.53 11.94
N GLY A 262 18.28 -31.48 12.72
CA GLY A 262 17.82 -31.61 14.11
C GLY A 262 18.88 -31.54 15.21
N THR A 263 18.83 -30.47 15.99
CA THR A 263 19.32 -30.43 17.39
C THR A 263 18.10 -30.30 18.31
N PRO A 264 17.84 -31.22 19.26
CA PRO A 264 16.53 -31.33 19.91
C PRO A 264 16.32 -30.34 21.07
N ALA A 265 15.12 -29.75 21.13
CA ALA A 265 14.61 -28.95 22.25
C ALA A 265 13.12 -29.31 22.54
N GLN A 266 12.63 -29.05 23.75
CA GLN A 266 11.30 -29.48 24.25
C GLN A 266 10.26 -28.33 24.23
N ALA A 267 8.95 -28.62 24.42
CA ALA A 267 7.83 -27.73 24.02
C ALA A 267 6.76 -27.43 25.11
N HIS A 268 6.14 -26.23 25.06
CA HIS A 268 5.12 -25.71 26.02
C HIS A 268 4.04 -24.75 25.37
N PRO A 269 2.92 -24.37 26.07
CA PRO A 269 1.71 -23.72 25.47
C PRO A 269 1.23 -22.33 26.05
N PRO A 270 0.19 -21.64 25.49
CA PRO A 270 -0.14 -20.19 25.71
C PRO A 270 -1.50 -19.79 26.41
N LEU A 271 -1.78 -18.47 26.61
CA LEU A 271 -2.88 -17.83 27.42
C LEU A 271 -3.28 -16.36 27.01
N MET A 272 -4.56 -15.87 27.08
CA MET A 272 -4.98 -14.40 27.04
C MET A 272 -6.52 -14.04 27.10
N ALA A 273 -6.94 -12.85 27.67
CA ALA A 273 -8.29 -12.16 27.62
C ALA A 273 -8.39 -10.88 28.56
N ALA A 274 -9.45 -10.00 28.70
CA ALA A 274 -10.42 -9.25 27.82
C ALA A 274 -11.40 -8.29 28.65
N TRP A 275 -11.77 -7.04 28.22
CA TRP A 275 -12.65 -6.05 28.97
C TRP A 275 -13.02 -4.72 28.21
N GLN A 276 -14.22 -4.08 28.35
CA GLN A 276 -14.60 -2.70 27.89
C GLN A 276 -15.85 -2.08 28.62
N PRO A 277 -16.25 -0.78 28.39
CA PRO A 277 -17.42 -0.05 28.95
C PRO A 277 -18.47 0.48 27.88
N ARG A 278 -19.37 1.45 28.20
CA ARG A 278 -20.54 1.92 27.35
C ARG A 278 -20.50 3.36 26.80
N GLY A 279 -21.21 3.55 25.68
CA GLY A 279 -21.60 4.79 25.00
C GLY A 279 -22.20 4.58 23.59
N HIS A 280 -22.88 3.46 23.29
CA HIS A 280 -22.25 2.45 22.43
C HIS A 280 -23.26 1.55 21.65
N ILE A 281 -24.59 1.56 21.79
CA ILE A 281 -25.38 0.50 21.11
C ILE A 281 -25.38 0.58 19.57
N ILE A 282 -25.42 1.79 19.01
CA ILE A 282 -25.26 2.03 17.57
C ILE A 282 -23.76 2.06 17.21
N THR A 283 -22.93 2.73 18.00
CA THR A 283 -21.48 2.80 17.78
C THR A 283 -20.82 1.43 17.79
N ALA A 284 -21.20 0.54 18.71
CA ALA A 284 -20.79 -0.86 18.74
C ALA A 284 -21.41 -1.67 17.62
N ALA A 285 -22.65 -1.37 17.18
CA ALA A 285 -23.18 -2.05 16.00
C ALA A 285 -22.32 -1.71 14.78
N ILE A 286 -21.87 -0.46 14.64
CA ILE A 286 -20.91 -0.05 13.60
C ILE A 286 -19.54 -0.74 13.84
N GLU A 287 -18.89 -0.59 15.00
CA GLU A 287 -17.61 -1.23 15.41
C GLU A 287 -17.61 -2.79 15.39
N ILE A 288 -18.78 -3.41 15.37
CA ILE A 288 -18.94 -4.87 15.23
C ILE A 288 -19.17 -5.26 13.77
N LEU A 289 -19.79 -4.40 12.96
CA LEU A 289 -20.14 -4.64 11.55
C LEU A 289 -19.15 -4.03 10.54
N GLU A 290 -18.21 -3.20 11.02
CA GLU A 290 -17.04 -2.70 10.27
C GLU A 290 -16.16 -3.82 9.71
N ASP A 291 -16.23 -5.05 10.25
CA ASP A 291 -15.56 -6.23 9.67
C ASP A 291 -16.37 -6.91 8.53
N GLY A 292 -17.22 -6.14 7.86
CA GLY A 292 -18.09 -6.49 6.74
C GLY A 292 -19.31 -7.36 7.08
N LYS A 293 -19.19 -8.24 8.09
CA LYS A 293 -20.05 -9.43 8.23
C LYS A 293 -21.46 -9.11 8.77
N PRO A 294 -22.54 -9.49 8.06
CA PRO A 294 -23.89 -9.34 8.54
C PRO A 294 -24.14 -10.07 9.86
N ARG A 295 -24.80 -9.41 10.82
CA ARG A 295 -25.18 -10.00 12.12
C ARG A 295 -26.56 -9.56 12.59
N ASN A 296 -27.32 -10.48 13.16
CA ASN A 296 -28.60 -10.16 13.80
C ASN A 296 -28.41 -9.58 15.20
N ALA A 297 -29.50 -9.01 15.75
CA ALA A 297 -29.46 -8.29 17.03
C ALA A 297 -29.07 -9.14 18.26
N ASP A 298 -29.18 -10.49 18.23
CA ASP A 298 -28.61 -11.32 19.31
C ASP A 298 -27.09 -11.44 19.17
N GLN A 299 -26.58 -11.62 17.95
CA GLN A 299 -25.15 -11.71 17.68
C GLN A 299 -24.44 -10.38 18.01
N ILE A 300 -25.02 -9.25 17.58
CA ILE A 300 -24.52 -7.90 17.92
C ILE A 300 -24.53 -7.70 19.45
N LEU A 301 -25.63 -8.03 20.13
CA LEU A 301 -25.71 -7.91 21.59
C LEU A 301 -24.71 -8.83 22.31
N ALA A 302 -24.54 -10.07 21.86
CA ALA A 302 -23.63 -11.03 22.46
C ALA A 302 -22.16 -10.65 22.27
N VAL A 303 -21.79 -10.11 21.10
CA VAL A 303 -20.44 -9.55 20.88
C VAL A 303 -20.24 -8.30 21.73
N ALA A 304 -21.21 -7.38 21.78
CA ALA A 304 -21.12 -6.16 22.58
C ALA A 304 -21.04 -6.44 24.09
N LEU A 305 -21.83 -7.38 24.61
CA LEU A 305 -21.79 -7.84 26.02
C LEU A 305 -20.48 -8.58 26.33
N ARG A 306 -19.93 -9.34 25.39
CA ARG A 306 -18.65 -10.06 25.56
C ARG A 306 -17.47 -9.10 25.59
N ARG A 307 -17.40 -8.20 24.60
CA ARG A 307 -16.34 -7.18 24.52
C ARG A 307 -16.42 -6.25 25.74
N LYS A 308 -17.62 -5.80 26.13
CA LYS A 308 -17.90 -4.88 27.26
C LYS A 308 -18.60 -3.59 26.80
N LEU A 309 -18.69 -3.38 25.48
CA LEU A 309 -19.33 -2.25 24.81
C LEU A 309 -20.72 -1.89 25.36
N VAL A 310 -21.43 -2.85 25.96
CA VAL A 310 -22.73 -2.61 26.58
C VAL A 310 -22.84 -3.30 27.94
N PRO A 311 -23.26 -2.60 29.02
CA PRO A 311 -23.64 -3.17 30.29
C PRO A 311 -24.61 -4.34 30.20
N ALA A 312 -24.46 -5.25 31.16
CA ALA A 312 -25.18 -6.53 31.29
C ALA A 312 -26.71 -6.44 31.21
N ALA A 313 -27.31 -5.26 31.45
CA ALA A 313 -28.76 -5.05 31.53
C ALA A 313 -29.48 -4.78 30.18
N THR A 314 -28.80 -4.76 29.03
CA THR A 314 -29.49 -4.55 27.73
C THR A 314 -29.98 -5.86 27.11
N THR A 315 -31.16 -5.80 26.49
CA THR A 315 -31.87 -6.92 25.87
C THR A 315 -31.86 -6.83 24.34
N LYS A 316 -31.99 -7.98 23.66
CA LYS A 316 -32.04 -8.08 22.18
C LYS A 316 -33.01 -7.08 21.55
N LYS A 317 -34.20 -6.97 22.16
CA LYS A 317 -35.30 -6.11 21.67
C LYS A 317 -34.87 -4.64 21.56
N TYR A 318 -34.09 -4.14 22.52
CA TYR A 318 -33.58 -2.77 22.50
C TYR A 318 -32.56 -2.55 21.38
N VAL A 319 -31.67 -3.52 21.14
CA VAL A 319 -30.68 -3.46 20.04
C VAL A 319 -31.40 -3.45 18.69
N TYR A 320 -32.37 -4.35 18.49
CA TYR A 320 -33.13 -4.46 17.25
C TYR A 320 -33.92 -3.19 16.92
N SER A 321 -34.71 -2.67 17.87
CA SER A 321 -35.51 -1.46 17.66
C SER A 321 -34.63 -0.24 17.33
N ALA A 322 -33.54 -0.04 18.07
CA ALA A 322 -32.64 1.09 17.86
C ALA A 322 -32.01 1.11 16.46
N LEU A 323 -31.69 -0.05 15.88
CA LEU A 323 -31.12 -0.15 14.54
C LEU A 323 -32.16 0.13 13.44
N ILE A 324 -33.39 -0.40 13.57
CA ILE A 324 -34.46 -0.16 12.58
C ILE A 324 -34.90 1.30 12.55
N GLU A 325 -35.11 1.90 13.73
CA GLU A 325 -35.48 3.31 13.88
C GLU A 325 -34.38 4.25 13.35
N TYR A 326 -33.11 3.83 13.45
CA TYR A 326 -31.99 4.54 12.84
C TYR A 326 -32.02 4.50 11.30
N ILE A 327 -32.19 3.32 10.69
CA ILE A 327 -32.15 3.12 9.23
C ILE A 327 -33.31 3.84 8.54
N ALA A 328 -34.54 3.64 9.02
CA ALA A 328 -35.74 4.24 8.44
C ALA A 328 -35.68 5.78 8.41
N ARG A 329 -35.08 6.38 9.44
CA ARG A 329 -34.91 7.84 9.57
C ARG A 329 -33.93 8.42 8.53
N GLN A 330 -32.87 7.70 8.15
CA GLN A 330 -31.94 8.17 7.12
C GLN A 330 -32.58 8.13 5.72
N LEU A 331 -33.26 7.02 5.39
CA LEU A 331 -33.98 6.86 4.13
C LEU A 331 -35.10 7.91 3.97
N GLY A 332 -35.83 8.20 5.07
CA GLY A 332 -36.82 9.28 5.11
C GLY A 332 -36.26 10.70 4.96
N HIS A 333 -34.93 10.87 4.94
CA HIS A 333 -34.24 12.12 4.62
C HIS A 333 -33.55 12.10 3.24
N GLY A 334 -33.83 11.09 2.39
CA GLY A 334 -33.20 10.94 1.07
C GLY A 334 -31.71 10.56 1.15
N ARG A 335 -31.22 10.11 2.32
CA ARG A 335 -29.83 9.74 2.54
C ARG A 335 -29.64 8.25 2.45
N LYS A 336 -28.54 7.82 1.81
CA LYS A 336 -28.01 6.47 1.99
C LYS A 336 -27.72 6.26 3.49
N PRO A 337 -28.40 5.35 4.20
CA PRO A 337 -28.01 5.02 5.57
C PRO A 337 -26.62 4.37 5.54
N PRO A 338 -25.77 4.51 6.57
CA PRO A 338 -24.50 3.78 6.66
C PRO A 338 -24.66 2.32 7.15
N LEU A 339 -25.87 1.92 7.55
CA LEU A 339 -26.24 0.55 7.93
C LEU A 339 -27.49 0.13 7.15
N VAL A 340 -27.60 -1.14 6.79
CA VAL A 340 -28.85 -1.74 6.27
C VAL A 340 -29.20 -3.02 7.01
N GLN A 341 -30.46 -3.42 6.88
CA GLN A 341 -30.95 -4.73 7.28
C GLN A 341 -31.11 -5.60 6.03
N ASP A 342 -30.55 -6.81 6.06
CA ASP A 342 -30.74 -7.83 5.03
C ASP A 342 -32.02 -8.66 5.29
N ALA A 343 -32.45 -9.44 4.30
CA ALA A 343 -33.77 -10.09 4.31
C ALA A 343 -33.99 -11.13 5.43
N ASP A 344 -32.92 -11.69 6.00
CA ASP A 344 -32.92 -12.60 7.15
C ASP A 344 -33.10 -11.87 8.51
N ARG A 345 -33.09 -10.52 8.48
CA ARG A 345 -33.07 -9.59 9.62
C ARG A 345 -31.70 -9.43 10.32
N SER A 346 -30.62 -9.84 9.68
CA SER A 346 -29.27 -9.40 10.03
C SER A 346 -29.04 -7.94 9.59
N PHE A 347 -28.01 -7.31 10.15
CA PHE A 347 -27.60 -5.93 9.84
C PHE A 347 -26.14 -5.92 9.41
N ARG A 348 -25.78 -4.99 8.52
CA ARG A 348 -24.42 -4.76 8.01
C ARG A 348 -24.20 -3.29 7.66
N ILE A 349 -22.95 -2.90 7.37
CA ILE A 349 -22.62 -1.61 6.77
C ILE A 349 -23.22 -1.53 5.35
N ASN A 350 -23.66 -0.34 4.95
CA ASN A 350 -24.35 -0.07 3.67
C ASN A 350 -23.48 0.69 2.67
N GLU A 351 -22.23 0.30 2.60
CA GLU A 351 -21.36 0.55 1.47
C GLU A 351 -21.28 -0.76 0.65
N PRO A 352 -20.54 -0.83 -0.48
CA PRO A 352 -20.21 -2.13 -1.05
C PRO A 352 -19.58 -3.00 0.05
N PRO A 353 -19.98 -4.27 0.25
CA PRO A 353 -19.31 -5.11 1.23
C PRO A 353 -17.85 -5.31 0.82
N ASP A 354 -16.92 -4.79 1.61
CA ASP A 354 -15.50 -5.14 1.52
C ASP A 354 -15.30 -6.54 2.10
N ASP A 355 -15.73 -7.56 1.35
CA ASP A 355 -15.51 -8.99 1.65
C ASP A 355 -14.08 -9.44 1.31
N TRP A 356 -13.19 -8.51 0.94
CA TRP A 356 -11.75 -8.70 0.84
C TRP A 356 -11.07 -7.84 1.91
N PRO A 357 -10.25 -8.35 2.83
CA PRO A 357 -9.85 -7.58 4.02
C PRO A 357 -8.97 -6.34 3.71
N ASP A 358 -9.49 -5.13 3.95
CA ASP A 358 -8.69 -3.88 4.02
C ASP A 358 -7.97 -3.68 5.37
N LEU A 359 -6.98 -2.77 5.36
CA LEU A 359 -6.16 -2.40 6.51
C LEU A 359 -5.94 -0.87 6.61
N ASP A 360 -6.87 -0.21 7.32
CA ASP A 360 -6.87 1.18 7.83
C ASP A 360 -7.16 2.34 6.81
N PRO A 361 -8.28 3.10 6.94
CA PRO A 361 -8.72 4.07 5.91
C PRO A 361 -8.23 5.53 6.07
N ASN A 362 -7.43 5.87 7.09
CA ASN A 362 -7.33 7.26 7.61
C ASN A 362 -6.26 8.20 6.98
N MET A 363 -5.71 7.92 5.79
CA MET A 363 -4.44 8.55 5.38
C MET A 363 -4.51 9.91 4.65
N HIS A 364 -5.69 10.38 4.23
CA HIS A 364 -5.82 11.43 3.19
C HIS A 364 -6.52 12.70 3.68
N ALA A 365 -5.73 13.70 4.05
CA ALA A 365 -6.24 15.05 4.30
C ALA A 365 -6.70 15.68 2.97
N GLN A 366 -7.96 16.14 2.92
CA GLN A 366 -8.50 16.80 1.72
C GLN A 366 -7.69 18.07 1.39
N PRO A 367 -7.32 18.29 0.12
CA PRO A 367 -6.60 19.49 -0.29
C PRO A 367 -7.45 20.74 -0.07
N VAL A 368 -6.80 21.84 0.32
CA VAL A 368 -7.44 23.14 0.47
C VAL A 368 -7.56 23.80 -0.89
N ILE A 369 -8.79 23.97 -1.36
CA ILE A 369 -9.11 24.69 -2.61
C ILE A 369 -8.62 26.14 -2.47
N ASP A 370 -7.78 26.60 -3.39
CA ASP A 370 -7.31 28.00 -3.40
C ASP A 370 -8.30 28.94 -4.11
N ALA A 371 -8.10 30.25 -3.93
CA ALA A 371 -9.00 31.27 -4.46
C ALA A 371 -9.04 31.35 -6.00
N GLN A 372 -8.01 30.85 -6.70
CA GLN A 372 -8.01 30.77 -8.17
C GLN A 372 -8.81 29.54 -8.63
N THR A 373 -8.61 28.40 -7.98
CA THR A 373 -9.37 27.17 -8.21
C THR A 373 -10.87 27.39 -7.94
N GLN A 374 -11.20 28.07 -6.84
CA GLN A 374 -12.59 28.42 -6.51
C GLN A 374 -13.21 29.36 -7.55
N ALA A 375 -12.49 30.41 -7.99
CA ALA A 375 -12.99 31.32 -9.02
C ALA A 375 -13.18 30.63 -10.40
N LEU A 376 -12.45 29.55 -10.68
CA LEU A 376 -12.70 28.69 -11.85
C LEU A 376 -13.98 27.85 -11.68
N ILE A 377 -14.18 27.24 -10.51
CA ILE A 377 -15.39 26.49 -10.16
C ILE A 377 -16.64 27.38 -10.24
N ASP A 378 -16.64 28.53 -9.56
CA ASP A 378 -17.75 29.49 -9.54
C ASP A 378 -18.18 29.90 -10.96
N ARG A 379 -17.19 30.09 -11.87
CA ARG A 379 -17.44 30.48 -13.26
C ARG A 379 -17.90 29.30 -14.12
N LEU A 380 -17.37 28.09 -13.90
CA LEU A 380 -17.81 26.88 -14.59
C LEU A 380 -19.29 26.60 -14.28
N GLU A 381 -19.67 26.66 -13.01
CA GLU A 381 -21.05 26.54 -12.56
C GLU A 381 -21.94 27.65 -13.15
N ALA A 382 -21.55 28.92 -13.02
CA ALA A 382 -22.36 30.05 -13.49
C ALA A 382 -22.56 30.09 -15.03
N THR A 383 -21.57 29.67 -15.83
CA THR A 383 -21.68 29.66 -17.30
C THR A 383 -22.45 28.45 -17.82
N SER A 384 -22.33 27.29 -17.17
CA SER A 384 -22.96 26.04 -17.61
C SER A 384 -24.49 26.09 -17.70
N ALA A 385 -25.15 26.83 -16.80
CA ALA A 385 -26.59 27.08 -16.81
C ALA A 385 -26.97 28.43 -17.48
N GLY A 386 -26.03 29.06 -18.19
CA GLY A 386 -26.22 30.32 -18.92
C GLY A 386 -26.91 30.13 -20.27
N ASP A 387 -27.12 31.24 -20.97
CA ASP A 387 -27.59 31.29 -22.37
C ASP A 387 -26.42 31.61 -23.35
N ASP A 388 -25.18 31.58 -22.87
CA ASP A 388 -23.95 31.87 -23.62
C ASP A 388 -23.04 30.62 -23.61
N ALA A 389 -23.12 29.84 -24.69
CA ALA A 389 -22.33 28.62 -24.86
C ALA A 389 -20.82 28.92 -24.91
N ALA A 390 -20.40 29.97 -25.61
CA ALA A 390 -18.99 30.32 -25.77
C ALA A 390 -18.33 30.66 -24.43
N ALA A 391 -19.07 31.29 -23.49
CA ALA A 391 -18.60 31.51 -22.14
C ALA A 391 -18.38 30.19 -21.35
N PHE A 392 -19.21 29.17 -21.58
CA PHE A 392 -19.06 27.84 -20.98
C PHE A 392 -17.91 27.05 -21.63
N GLU A 393 -17.80 27.04 -22.96
CA GLU A 393 -16.71 26.42 -23.72
C GLU A 393 -15.33 26.93 -23.23
N LEU A 394 -15.20 28.24 -23.02
CA LEU A 394 -14.00 28.88 -22.46
C LEU A 394 -13.76 28.50 -20.99
N ALA A 395 -14.80 28.42 -20.17
CA ALA A 395 -14.66 28.02 -18.77
C ALA A 395 -14.20 26.55 -18.63
N VAL A 396 -14.67 25.66 -19.51
CA VAL A 396 -14.19 24.27 -19.60
C VAL A 396 -12.73 24.22 -20.05
N CYS A 397 -12.34 24.98 -21.08
CA CYS A 397 -10.94 25.03 -21.54
C CYS A 397 -9.98 25.51 -20.42
N ASP A 398 -10.34 26.57 -19.70
CA ASP A 398 -9.54 27.06 -18.57
C ASP A 398 -9.48 26.06 -17.40
N ALA A 399 -10.54 25.29 -17.16
CA ALA A 399 -10.54 24.21 -16.15
C ALA A 399 -9.56 23.08 -16.54
N PHE A 400 -9.55 22.63 -17.79
CA PHE A 400 -8.56 21.68 -18.29
C PHE A 400 -7.14 22.25 -18.24
N ALA A 401 -6.95 23.55 -18.51
CA ALA A 401 -5.65 24.21 -18.36
C ALA A 401 -5.14 24.18 -16.91
N HIS A 402 -6.02 24.44 -15.93
CA HIS A 402 -5.69 24.35 -14.50
C HIS A 402 -5.37 22.93 -14.03
N LEU A 403 -5.99 21.92 -14.64
CA LEU A 403 -5.71 20.48 -14.43
C LEU A 403 -4.42 19.99 -15.13
N GLY A 404 -3.68 20.89 -15.79
CA GLY A 404 -2.35 20.62 -16.35
C GLY A 404 -2.33 20.23 -17.84
N PHE A 405 -3.40 20.48 -18.59
CA PHE A 405 -3.42 20.31 -20.05
C PHE A 405 -3.03 21.61 -20.78
N GLY A 406 -2.49 21.48 -22.00
CA GLY A 406 -2.52 22.54 -23.00
C GLY A 406 -3.90 22.60 -23.64
N ALA A 407 -4.84 23.36 -23.05
CA ALA A 407 -6.18 23.52 -23.59
C ALA A 407 -6.23 24.61 -24.68
N THR A 408 -7.04 24.38 -25.72
CA THR A 408 -7.29 25.32 -26.82
C THR A 408 -8.78 25.37 -27.14
N HIS A 409 -9.38 26.54 -26.99
CA HIS A 409 -10.73 26.85 -27.49
C HIS A 409 -10.68 27.10 -29.01
N LEU A 410 -11.72 26.67 -29.72
CA LEU A 410 -11.86 26.79 -31.17
C LEU A 410 -13.21 27.41 -31.54
N GLY A 411 -14.30 26.81 -31.07
CA GLY A 411 -15.67 27.31 -31.14
C GLY A 411 -16.32 27.34 -32.54
N GLY A 412 -17.65 27.19 -32.54
CA GLY A 412 -18.51 27.60 -33.66
C GLY A 412 -18.85 26.52 -34.70
N HIS A 413 -19.86 26.83 -35.52
CA HIS A 413 -20.51 25.86 -36.40
C HIS A 413 -19.51 25.16 -37.37
N LYS A 414 -19.39 23.83 -37.21
CA LYS A 414 -18.52 22.89 -37.96
C LYS A 414 -17.06 22.78 -37.47
N ALA A 415 -16.75 23.35 -36.31
CA ALA A 415 -15.60 22.96 -35.49
C ALA A 415 -16.08 22.11 -34.29
N PRO A 416 -15.18 21.41 -33.57
CA PRO A 416 -15.36 21.08 -32.16
C PRO A 416 -15.17 22.35 -31.30
N ASP A 417 -15.72 22.38 -30.10
CA ASP A 417 -15.60 23.56 -29.22
C ASP A 417 -14.16 23.78 -28.75
N GLY A 418 -13.42 22.71 -28.45
CA GLY A 418 -12.00 22.79 -28.13
C GLY A 418 -11.28 21.44 -28.07
N TYR A 419 -10.01 21.47 -27.67
CA TYR A 419 -9.23 20.28 -27.34
C TYR A 419 -8.25 20.55 -26.19
N ALA A 420 -7.77 19.49 -25.54
CA ALA A 420 -6.83 19.56 -24.43
C ALA A 420 -5.68 18.54 -24.58
N ASP A 421 -4.44 19.02 -24.55
CA ASP A 421 -3.22 18.22 -24.70
C ASP A 421 -2.54 17.93 -23.35
N ALA A 422 -2.47 16.66 -22.94
CA ALA A 422 -1.68 16.26 -21.79
C ALA A 422 -0.19 16.21 -22.17
N LEU A 423 0.60 17.21 -21.79
CA LEU A 423 2.02 17.36 -22.21
C LEU A 423 3.00 16.48 -21.42
N LEU A 424 2.70 15.17 -21.32
CA LEU A 424 3.38 14.19 -20.48
C LEU A 424 4.52 13.43 -21.20
N GLY A 425 5.12 14.03 -22.23
CA GLY A 425 6.14 13.39 -23.07
C GLY A 425 5.59 12.15 -23.78
N VAL A 426 6.24 10.99 -23.61
CA VAL A 426 5.79 9.72 -24.22
C VAL A 426 4.47 9.17 -23.65
N LEU A 427 4.01 9.71 -22.51
CA LEU A 427 2.70 9.39 -21.92
C LEU A 427 1.63 10.43 -22.25
N GLY A 428 1.92 11.36 -23.17
CA GLY A 428 0.97 12.37 -23.62
C GLY A 428 -0.24 11.77 -24.34
N TYR A 429 -1.29 12.58 -24.44
CA TYR A 429 -2.53 12.27 -25.16
C TYR A 429 -3.36 13.54 -25.37
N ARG A 430 -4.33 13.49 -26.29
CA ARG A 430 -5.26 14.58 -26.61
C ARG A 430 -6.71 14.18 -26.35
N VAL A 431 -7.49 15.11 -25.82
CA VAL A 431 -8.94 15.00 -25.61
C VAL A 431 -9.67 16.05 -26.45
N MET A 432 -10.68 15.65 -27.22
CA MET A 432 -11.63 16.61 -27.82
C MET A 432 -12.69 17.01 -26.80
N LEU A 433 -13.07 18.29 -26.80
CA LEU A 433 -14.06 18.86 -25.89
C LEU A 433 -15.29 19.33 -26.69
N GLU A 434 -16.47 18.88 -26.27
CA GLU A 434 -17.78 19.27 -26.79
C GLU A 434 -18.67 19.68 -25.61
N CYS A 435 -19.23 20.89 -25.63
CA CYS A 435 -19.81 21.55 -24.45
C CYS A 435 -21.29 21.87 -24.66
N LYS A 436 -22.20 21.27 -23.86
CA LYS A 436 -23.64 21.51 -23.93
C LYS A 436 -24.13 22.26 -22.68
N SER A 437 -24.06 23.59 -22.72
CA SER A 437 -24.63 24.49 -21.70
C SER A 437 -26.16 24.38 -21.67
N SER A 438 -26.76 24.15 -20.49
CA SER A 438 -28.21 23.98 -20.37
C SER A 438 -28.71 24.16 -18.93
N LYS A 439 -29.89 24.75 -18.79
CA LYS A 439 -30.62 24.93 -17.52
C LYS A 439 -31.36 23.66 -17.06
N TYR A 440 -31.32 22.59 -17.85
CA TYR A 440 -32.03 21.34 -17.62
C TYR A 440 -31.13 20.13 -17.86
N VAL A 441 -31.39 19.03 -17.15
CA VAL A 441 -30.73 17.74 -17.36
C VAL A 441 -30.81 17.34 -18.84
N GLN A 442 -29.68 16.93 -19.41
CA GLN A 442 -29.57 16.50 -20.79
C GLN A 442 -29.86 15.00 -20.89
N GLU A 443 -31.15 14.66 -21.05
CA GLU A 443 -31.61 13.27 -21.21
C GLU A 443 -31.13 12.66 -22.55
N ARG A 444 -31.06 13.47 -23.61
CA ARG A 444 -30.72 13.07 -24.99
C ARG A 444 -29.86 14.12 -25.72
N PRO A 445 -28.60 14.34 -25.31
CA PRO A 445 -27.64 15.13 -26.07
C PRO A 445 -27.24 14.43 -27.38
N ASP A 446 -26.78 15.18 -28.39
CA ASP A 446 -26.15 14.58 -29.58
C ASP A 446 -24.73 14.12 -29.22
N VAL A 447 -24.55 12.82 -28.98
CA VAL A 447 -23.24 12.23 -28.64
C VAL A 447 -22.38 12.05 -29.89
N ALA A 448 -23.01 11.83 -31.06
CA ALA A 448 -22.30 11.66 -32.32
C ALA A 448 -21.52 12.92 -32.71
N GLU A 449 -22.03 14.11 -32.37
CA GLU A 449 -21.34 15.38 -32.56
C GLU A 449 -20.02 15.46 -31.77
N ALA A 450 -19.97 14.99 -30.52
CA ALA A 450 -18.76 14.99 -29.70
C ALA A 450 -17.63 14.08 -30.24
N ALA A 451 -17.99 13.01 -30.97
CA ALA A 451 -17.03 12.10 -31.61
C ALA A 451 -16.53 12.59 -32.98
N LYS A 452 -17.33 13.42 -33.67
CA LYS A 452 -17.25 13.81 -35.09
C LYS A 452 -15.89 14.30 -35.58
N TYR A 453 -15.08 14.92 -34.72
CA TYR A 453 -13.82 15.55 -35.10
C TYR A 453 -12.58 14.82 -34.58
N LYS A 454 -12.74 13.70 -33.87
CA LYS A 454 -11.65 12.95 -33.21
C LYS A 454 -10.47 12.65 -34.13
N ASP A 455 -10.76 12.03 -35.28
CA ASP A 455 -9.75 11.63 -36.26
C ASP A 455 -9.07 12.83 -36.92
N ALA A 456 -9.83 13.90 -37.16
CA ALA A 456 -9.38 15.12 -37.85
C ALA A 456 -8.42 15.97 -37.02
N TYR A 457 -8.48 15.86 -35.69
CA TYR A 457 -7.58 16.54 -34.74
C TYR A 457 -6.57 15.58 -34.08
N HIS A 458 -6.56 14.31 -34.49
CA HIS A 458 -5.71 13.23 -33.96
C HIS A 458 -5.81 13.07 -32.43
N ALA A 459 -7.03 13.02 -31.92
CA ALA A 459 -7.30 12.88 -30.49
C ALA A 459 -7.46 11.43 -30.04
N ASP A 460 -6.87 11.08 -28.90
CA ASP A 460 -7.02 9.77 -28.26
C ASP A 460 -8.43 9.57 -27.68
N TYR A 461 -9.06 10.65 -27.18
CA TYR A 461 -10.32 10.61 -26.45
C TYR A 461 -11.29 11.74 -26.84
N CYS A 462 -12.57 11.58 -26.51
CA CYS A 462 -13.62 12.60 -26.63
C CYS A 462 -14.36 12.76 -25.30
N ALA A 463 -14.59 14.00 -24.88
CA ALA A 463 -15.38 14.36 -23.71
C ALA A 463 -16.56 15.24 -24.12
N LEU A 464 -17.75 14.88 -23.62
CA LEU A 464 -18.99 15.65 -23.70
C LEU A 464 -19.25 16.27 -22.33
N ILE A 465 -19.17 17.59 -22.22
CA ILE A 465 -19.25 18.32 -20.96
C ILE A 465 -20.60 19.06 -20.87
N GLY A 466 -21.29 18.95 -19.74
CA GLY A 466 -22.59 19.59 -19.54
C GLY A 466 -22.95 19.78 -18.07
N THR A 467 -24.04 20.50 -17.78
CA THR A 467 -24.53 20.71 -16.40
C THR A 467 -24.84 19.40 -15.70
N ALA A 468 -25.74 18.61 -16.30
CA ALA A 468 -26.13 17.28 -15.86
C ALA A 468 -26.65 16.47 -17.05
N PHE A 469 -26.51 15.15 -16.98
CA PHE A 469 -27.00 14.21 -17.99
C PHE A 469 -28.02 13.27 -17.36
N GLY A 470 -28.92 12.72 -18.19
CA GLY A 470 -29.84 11.68 -17.75
C GLY A 470 -29.10 10.37 -17.50
N GLU A 471 -29.25 9.77 -16.31
CA GLU A 471 -28.67 8.44 -16.00
C GLU A 471 -29.48 7.29 -16.65
N GLU A 472 -30.18 7.55 -17.76
CA GLU A 472 -30.94 6.54 -18.50
C GLU A 472 -30.00 5.61 -19.30
N MET A 473 -30.39 4.33 -19.35
CA MET A 473 -29.64 3.28 -20.07
C MET A 473 -29.48 3.56 -21.57
N GLU A 474 -30.34 4.37 -22.17
CA GLU A 474 -30.27 4.78 -23.58
C GLU A 474 -29.02 5.65 -23.84
N LEU A 475 -28.81 6.69 -23.03
CA LEU A 475 -27.66 7.60 -23.16
C LEU A 475 -26.32 6.90 -22.85
N LEU A 476 -26.28 6.01 -21.84
CA LEU A 476 -25.08 5.21 -21.55
C LEU A 476 -24.68 4.30 -22.74
N SER A 477 -25.68 3.80 -23.49
CA SER A 477 -25.44 3.03 -24.70
C SER A 477 -24.88 3.91 -25.83
N GLU A 478 -25.38 5.13 -25.98
CA GLU A 478 -24.93 6.09 -27.00
C GLU A 478 -23.49 6.56 -26.76
N LEU A 479 -23.15 6.96 -25.52
CA LEU A 479 -21.80 7.34 -25.07
C LEU A 479 -20.76 6.28 -25.43
N ARG A 480 -21.06 5.01 -25.14
CA ARG A 480 -20.20 3.86 -25.48
C ARG A 480 -20.10 3.61 -26.98
N THR A 481 -21.21 3.75 -27.72
CA THR A 481 -21.26 3.54 -29.17
C THR A 481 -20.35 4.52 -29.93
N HIS A 482 -20.29 5.78 -29.46
CA HIS A 482 -19.49 6.83 -30.10
C HIS A 482 -18.09 7.02 -29.51
N GLY A 483 -17.73 6.28 -28.45
CA GLY A 483 -16.41 6.39 -27.82
C GLY A 483 -16.21 7.70 -27.03
N VAL A 484 -17.28 8.22 -26.43
CA VAL A 484 -17.35 9.52 -25.75
C VAL A 484 -17.54 9.32 -24.25
N THR A 485 -16.90 10.19 -23.45
CA THR A 485 -17.13 10.26 -21.99
C THR A 485 -17.97 11.48 -21.65
N ALA A 486 -19.08 11.30 -20.93
CA ALA A 486 -19.85 12.40 -20.36
C ALA A 486 -19.25 12.85 -19.03
N PHE A 487 -18.88 14.13 -18.93
CA PHE A 487 -18.46 14.81 -17.70
C PHE A 487 -19.51 15.84 -17.30
N THR A 488 -20.05 15.72 -16.09
CA THR A 488 -20.83 16.81 -15.51
C THR A 488 -19.91 17.94 -15.04
N VAL A 489 -20.48 19.14 -14.86
CA VAL A 489 -19.80 20.23 -14.14
C VAL A 489 -19.37 19.78 -12.75
N GLN A 490 -20.15 18.94 -12.07
CA GLN A 490 -19.81 18.40 -10.75
C GLN A 490 -18.56 17.49 -10.80
N ASP A 491 -18.38 16.69 -11.85
CA ASP A 491 -17.17 15.87 -12.04
C ASP A 491 -15.93 16.76 -12.19
N LEU A 492 -16.01 17.81 -13.02
CA LEU A 492 -14.92 18.77 -13.22
C LEU A 492 -14.64 19.61 -11.96
N THR A 493 -15.66 20.10 -11.26
CA THR A 493 -15.52 20.76 -9.95
C THR A 493 -14.86 19.83 -8.94
N THR A 494 -15.18 18.54 -8.94
CA THR A 494 -14.54 17.54 -8.06
C THR A 494 -13.08 17.34 -8.42
N LEU A 495 -12.74 17.22 -9.71
CA LEU A 495 -11.37 17.09 -10.21
C LEU A 495 -10.49 18.31 -9.89
N LEU A 496 -11.03 19.52 -10.06
CA LEU A 496 -10.42 20.77 -9.64
C LEU A 496 -10.20 20.78 -8.12
N SER A 497 -11.23 20.42 -7.35
CA SER A 497 -11.18 20.41 -5.88
C SER A 497 -10.12 19.47 -5.32
N ILE A 498 -9.95 18.28 -5.92
CA ILE A 498 -8.94 17.30 -5.47
C ILE A 498 -7.54 17.55 -6.05
N GLY A 499 -7.36 18.56 -6.90
CA GLY A 499 -6.11 18.78 -7.63
C GLY A 499 -5.71 17.56 -8.46
N ALA A 500 -6.61 17.06 -9.30
CA ALA A 500 -6.31 15.98 -10.23
C ALA A 500 -5.35 16.45 -11.32
N THR A 501 -4.41 15.58 -11.70
CA THR A 501 -3.47 15.87 -12.80
C THR A 501 -3.93 15.27 -14.12
N ALA A 502 -3.52 15.88 -15.23
CA ALA A 502 -3.65 15.32 -16.57
C ALA A 502 -3.08 13.89 -16.73
N HIS A 503 -2.24 13.40 -15.81
CA HIS A 503 -1.82 12.00 -15.82
C HIS A 503 -2.90 11.07 -15.23
N GLU A 504 -3.37 11.36 -14.03
CA GLU A 504 -4.40 10.59 -13.31
C GLU A 504 -5.74 10.59 -14.07
N MET A 505 -6.07 11.72 -14.72
CA MET A 505 -7.30 11.85 -15.51
C MET A 505 -7.35 10.92 -16.73
N ARG A 506 -6.24 10.26 -17.14
CA ARG A 506 -6.22 9.44 -18.37
C ARG A 506 -7.21 8.28 -18.34
N ALA A 507 -7.46 7.68 -17.18
CA ALA A 507 -8.44 6.60 -17.02
C ALA A 507 -9.89 7.11 -17.08
N LEU A 508 -10.13 8.38 -16.74
CA LEU A 508 -11.47 8.98 -16.70
C LEU A 508 -12.10 9.15 -18.09
N PHE A 509 -11.30 9.15 -19.15
CA PHE A 509 -11.76 9.30 -20.53
C PHE A 509 -12.19 7.97 -21.19
N ALA A 510 -12.53 6.96 -20.38
CA ALA A 510 -13.14 5.72 -20.84
C ALA A 510 -14.63 5.94 -21.21
N PRO A 511 -15.13 5.45 -22.37
CA PRO A 511 -16.48 5.76 -22.85
C PRO A 511 -17.62 5.37 -21.87
N GLY A 512 -18.45 6.35 -21.52
CA GLY A 512 -19.48 6.22 -20.47
C GLY A 512 -19.65 7.52 -19.67
N PHE A 513 -20.06 7.43 -18.40
CA PHE A 513 -20.10 8.55 -17.48
C PHE A 513 -18.80 8.63 -16.65
N ALA A 514 -18.18 9.81 -16.61
CA ALA A 514 -16.93 10.05 -15.88
C ALA A 514 -17.05 9.71 -14.39
N ALA A 515 -18.22 9.94 -13.77
CA ALA A 515 -18.50 9.67 -12.36
C ALA A 515 -18.14 8.24 -11.90
N GLY A 516 -18.20 7.24 -12.79
CA GLY A 516 -17.76 5.88 -12.49
C GLY A 516 -16.26 5.81 -12.23
N SER A 517 -15.45 6.07 -13.27
CA SER A 517 -13.98 6.07 -13.15
C SER A 517 -13.43 7.18 -12.24
N LEU A 518 -14.20 8.24 -11.97
CA LEU A 518 -13.90 9.23 -10.95
C LEU A 518 -14.10 8.66 -9.54
N SER A 519 -15.14 7.83 -9.33
CA SER A 519 -15.30 7.08 -8.08
C SER A 519 -14.14 6.09 -7.90
N ASP A 520 -13.70 5.44 -8.98
CA ASP A 520 -12.52 4.56 -8.95
C ASP A 520 -11.23 5.34 -8.65
N LEU A 521 -11.00 6.50 -9.28
CA LEU A 521 -9.84 7.38 -9.00
C LEU A 521 -9.85 7.92 -7.56
N LEU A 522 -11.02 8.27 -7.03
CA LEU A 522 -11.19 8.67 -5.63
C LEU A 522 -10.94 7.48 -4.69
N TRP A 523 -11.39 6.28 -5.07
CA TRP A 523 -11.16 5.04 -4.33
C TRP A 523 -9.69 4.60 -4.35
N ASP A 524 -8.97 4.75 -5.47
CA ASP A 524 -7.55 4.45 -5.60
C ASP A 524 -6.67 5.48 -4.90
N ARG A 525 -7.06 6.76 -4.93
CA ARG A 525 -6.46 7.79 -4.08
C ARG A 525 -6.70 7.54 -2.58
N LEU A 526 -7.64 6.66 -2.20
CA LEU A 526 -7.90 6.28 -0.80
C LEU A 526 -7.31 4.91 -0.40
N HIS A 527 -7.42 3.87 -1.25
CA HIS A 527 -7.17 2.44 -0.95
C HIS A 527 -6.16 1.76 -1.93
N GLY A 528 -6.49 1.60 -3.22
CA GLY A 528 -5.55 1.22 -4.30
C GLY A 528 -5.67 -0.17 -4.97
N GLU A 529 -5.71 -0.16 -6.31
CA GLU A 529 -5.72 -1.22 -7.35
C GLU A 529 -5.13 -2.61 -7.03
N ARG A 530 -4.08 -2.70 -6.20
CA ARG A 530 -3.10 -3.80 -6.20
C ARG A 530 -3.59 -5.15 -5.67
N LYS A 531 -4.78 -5.18 -5.04
CA LYS A 531 -5.43 -6.35 -4.44
C LYS A 531 -5.82 -7.39 -5.52
N ARG A 532 -6.44 -6.92 -6.61
CA ARG A 532 -7.31 -7.74 -7.47
C ARG A 532 -6.60 -8.70 -8.43
N LEU A 533 -5.44 -8.32 -8.96
CA LEU A 533 -4.66 -9.13 -9.88
C LEU A 533 -4.01 -10.36 -9.20
N THR A 534 -3.64 -10.22 -7.92
CA THR A 534 -2.85 -11.23 -7.18
C THR A 534 -3.64 -12.52 -6.95
N ASP A 535 -4.89 -12.40 -6.50
CA ASP A 535 -5.71 -13.56 -6.13
C ASP A 535 -6.16 -14.37 -7.36
N ILE A 536 -6.52 -13.69 -8.45
CA ILE A 536 -6.92 -14.34 -9.71
C ILE A 536 -5.75 -15.15 -10.29
N ALA A 537 -4.52 -14.62 -10.25
CA ALA A 537 -3.33 -15.36 -10.65
C ALA A 537 -3.05 -16.60 -9.77
N LEU A 538 -3.38 -16.56 -8.47
CA LEU A 538 -3.22 -17.71 -7.60
C LEU A 538 -4.21 -18.84 -7.96
N TYR A 539 -5.48 -18.51 -8.20
CA TYR A 539 -6.49 -19.50 -8.61
C TYR A 539 -6.22 -20.11 -9.99
N VAL A 540 -5.80 -19.31 -10.98
CA VAL A 540 -5.39 -19.79 -12.31
C VAL A 540 -4.30 -20.87 -12.19
N ARG A 541 -3.25 -20.60 -11.40
CA ARG A 541 -2.11 -21.51 -11.26
C ARG A 541 -2.52 -22.84 -10.62
N GLN A 542 -3.34 -22.79 -9.58
CA GLN A 542 -3.81 -23.99 -8.88
C GLN A 542 -4.59 -24.92 -9.81
N ALA A 543 -5.66 -24.40 -10.42
CA ALA A 543 -6.56 -25.21 -11.22
C ALA A 543 -5.91 -25.74 -12.52
N GLY A 544 -4.99 -24.97 -13.13
CA GLY A 544 -4.20 -25.42 -14.27
C GLY A 544 -3.30 -26.60 -13.93
N TRP A 545 -2.58 -26.53 -12.80
CA TRP A 545 -1.68 -27.61 -12.39
C TRP A 545 -2.43 -28.90 -12.05
N ASP A 546 -3.53 -28.83 -11.30
CA ASP A 546 -4.29 -30.01 -10.92
C ASP A 546 -4.90 -30.74 -12.14
N ALA A 547 -5.33 -29.97 -13.16
CA ALA A 547 -5.77 -30.52 -14.44
C ALA A 547 -4.62 -31.20 -15.22
N GLN A 548 -3.44 -30.58 -15.27
CA GLN A 548 -2.24 -31.16 -15.91
C GLN A 548 -1.76 -32.44 -15.19
N LYS A 549 -1.83 -32.47 -13.86
CA LYS A 549 -1.47 -33.62 -13.02
C LYS A 549 -2.39 -34.81 -13.25
N THR A 550 -3.71 -34.56 -13.24
CA THR A 550 -4.74 -35.56 -13.56
C THR A 550 -4.49 -36.19 -14.95
N ALA A 551 -4.25 -35.36 -15.97
CA ALA A 551 -3.97 -35.85 -17.33
C ALA A 551 -2.67 -36.66 -17.45
N ALA A 552 -1.66 -36.38 -16.62
CA ALA A 552 -0.42 -37.15 -16.59
C ALA A 552 -0.61 -38.55 -15.99
N GLU A 553 -1.44 -38.67 -14.96
CA GLU A 553 -1.74 -39.93 -14.26
C GLU A 553 -2.58 -40.90 -15.12
N GLU A 554 -3.42 -40.39 -16.04
CA GLU A 554 -4.29 -41.21 -16.89
C GLU A 554 -3.62 -41.80 -18.17
N GLY A 555 -2.44 -41.32 -18.59
CA GLY A 555 -1.85 -41.81 -19.85
C GLY A 555 -0.42 -41.39 -20.24
N GLY A 556 0.18 -40.39 -19.58
CA GLY A 556 1.60 -40.07 -19.72
C GLY A 556 1.97 -38.82 -20.54
N PRO A 557 3.27 -38.45 -20.58
CA PRO A 557 3.68 -37.02 -20.59
C PRO A 557 3.69 -36.30 -21.94
N ALA A 558 3.11 -36.88 -22.99
CA ALA A 558 3.26 -36.37 -24.36
C ALA A 558 2.37 -35.16 -24.70
N ASN A 559 1.31 -34.92 -23.94
CA ASN A 559 0.39 -33.78 -24.10
C ASN A 559 -0.08 -33.28 -22.73
N ALA A 560 0.64 -32.32 -22.13
CA ALA A 560 0.07 -31.55 -21.03
C ALA A 560 -1.08 -30.67 -21.58
N PRO A 561 -2.28 -30.65 -20.97
CA PRO A 561 -3.38 -29.83 -21.46
C PRO A 561 -3.02 -28.34 -21.38
N LEU A 562 -3.20 -27.62 -22.49
CA LEU A 562 -2.96 -26.18 -22.56
C LEU A 562 -4.09 -25.43 -21.84
N LEU A 563 -3.75 -24.60 -20.86
CA LEU A 563 -4.72 -23.76 -20.17
C LEU A 563 -5.00 -22.50 -21.00
N THR A 564 -6.11 -22.51 -21.73
CA THR A 564 -6.64 -21.31 -22.40
C THR A 564 -7.31 -20.38 -21.39
N GLU A 565 -7.45 -19.10 -21.74
CA GLU A 565 -8.12 -18.10 -20.89
C GLU A 565 -9.56 -18.51 -20.54
N ASP A 566 -10.32 -19.04 -21.50
CA ASP A 566 -11.71 -19.50 -21.26
C ASP A 566 -11.79 -20.71 -20.31
N ALA A 567 -10.82 -21.61 -20.35
CA ALA A 567 -10.74 -22.72 -19.39
C ALA A 567 -10.37 -22.19 -18.00
N ALA A 568 -9.41 -21.25 -17.93
CA ALA A 568 -9.00 -20.62 -16.69
C ALA A 568 -10.14 -19.80 -16.04
N MET A 569 -10.90 -19.00 -16.81
CA MET A 569 -12.05 -18.26 -16.30
C MET A 569 -13.09 -19.16 -15.63
N LEU A 570 -13.49 -20.26 -16.29
CA LEU A 570 -14.47 -21.21 -15.73
C LEU A 570 -14.01 -21.84 -14.41
N LEU A 571 -12.70 -22.11 -14.28
CA LEU A 571 -12.09 -22.68 -13.08
C LEU A 571 -11.94 -21.64 -11.96
N VAL A 572 -11.50 -20.43 -12.29
CA VAL A 572 -11.39 -19.29 -11.35
C VAL A 572 -12.78 -18.91 -10.84
N ASP A 573 -13.80 -18.82 -11.69
CA ASP A 573 -15.18 -18.55 -11.28
C ASP A 573 -15.73 -19.62 -10.34
N ALA A 574 -15.39 -20.89 -10.56
CA ALA A 574 -15.76 -21.97 -9.65
C ALA A 574 -15.04 -21.83 -8.29
N ALA A 575 -13.75 -21.52 -8.29
CA ALA A 575 -12.97 -21.28 -7.08
C ALA A 575 -13.46 -20.06 -6.29
N LEU A 576 -13.68 -18.92 -6.95
CA LEU A 576 -14.22 -17.69 -6.36
C LEU A 576 -15.59 -17.91 -5.73
N ARG A 577 -16.53 -18.59 -6.43
CA ARG A 577 -17.85 -18.92 -5.87
C ARG A 577 -17.75 -19.86 -4.66
N ASN A 578 -16.85 -20.84 -4.69
CA ASN A 578 -16.58 -21.73 -3.55
C ASN A 578 -15.93 -20.98 -2.36
N ALA A 579 -15.16 -19.93 -2.63
CA ALA A 579 -14.60 -19.02 -1.62
C ALA A 579 -15.62 -17.97 -1.11
N GLY A 580 -16.86 -17.97 -1.61
CA GLY A 580 -17.94 -17.07 -1.19
C GLY A 580 -18.13 -15.82 -2.04
N SER A 581 -17.33 -15.60 -3.10
CA SER A 581 -17.51 -14.48 -4.02
C SER A 581 -18.87 -14.54 -4.72
N THR A 582 -19.55 -13.39 -4.77
CA THR A 582 -20.77 -13.20 -5.57
C THR A 582 -20.49 -12.72 -7.00
N GLN A 583 -19.22 -12.39 -7.32
CA GLN A 583 -18.78 -11.94 -8.64
C GLN A 583 -17.83 -12.94 -9.31
N ALA A 584 -17.90 -12.97 -10.65
CA ALA A 584 -17.02 -13.71 -11.55
C ALA A 584 -15.76 -12.90 -11.91
N CYS A 585 -14.72 -13.57 -12.40
CA CYS A 585 -13.56 -12.92 -13.03
C CYS A 585 -13.86 -12.53 -14.48
N THR A 586 -13.12 -11.55 -15.01
CA THR A 586 -13.17 -11.18 -16.43
C THR A 586 -12.01 -11.82 -17.20
N ARG A 587 -12.09 -11.82 -18.53
CA ARG A 587 -11.00 -12.35 -19.36
C ARG A 587 -9.72 -11.53 -19.21
N ASP A 588 -9.83 -10.21 -19.09
CA ASP A 588 -8.69 -9.32 -18.92
C ASP A 588 -7.97 -9.56 -17.59
N ASP A 589 -8.72 -9.88 -16.52
CA ASP A 589 -8.13 -10.30 -15.24
C ASP A 589 -7.29 -11.57 -15.39
N VAL A 590 -7.83 -12.55 -16.13
CA VAL A 590 -7.16 -13.82 -16.42
C VAL A 590 -5.97 -13.63 -17.37
N HIS A 591 -6.05 -12.71 -18.34
CA HIS A 591 -4.96 -12.38 -19.24
C HIS A 591 -3.80 -11.68 -18.51
N LEU A 592 -4.10 -10.69 -17.68
CA LEU A 592 -3.10 -10.04 -16.82
C LEU A 592 -2.50 -11.04 -15.82
N ALA A 593 -3.31 -11.96 -15.28
CA ALA A 593 -2.82 -13.07 -14.46
C ALA A 593 -1.91 -14.02 -15.24
N PHE A 594 -2.21 -14.35 -16.50
CA PHE A 594 -1.34 -15.14 -17.37
C PHE A 594 -0.01 -14.41 -17.62
N GLN A 595 -0.04 -13.10 -17.91
CA GLN A 595 1.17 -12.27 -18.03
C GLN A 595 1.99 -12.25 -16.73
N TYR A 596 1.34 -12.19 -15.56
CA TYR A 596 2.00 -12.26 -14.26
C TYR A 596 2.62 -13.64 -13.98
N LEU A 597 1.95 -14.74 -14.32
CA LEU A 597 2.43 -16.12 -14.09
C LEU A 597 3.50 -16.58 -15.08
N THR A 598 3.51 -16.01 -16.28
CA THR A 598 4.53 -16.24 -17.32
C THR A 598 5.70 -15.25 -17.25
N ASN A 599 5.62 -14.28 -16.34
CA ASN A 599 6.72 -13.35 -16.09
C ASN A 599 7.97 -14.14 -15.63
N PRO A 600 9.17 -13.91 -16.19
CA PRO A 600 10.38 -14.62 -15.80
C PRO A 600 10.75 -14.54 -14.31
N LEU A 601 10.20 -13.56 -13.58
CA LEU A 601 10.38 -13.39 -12.14
C LEU A 601 9.47 -14.29 -11.28
N THR A 602 8.30 -14.70 -11.80
CA THR A 602 7.42 -15.65 -11.12
C THR A 602 7.65 -17.08 -11.60
N GLY A 603 7.97 -17.27 -12.89
CA GLY A 603 8.38 -18.53 -13.51
C GLY A 603 7.36 -19.68 -13.37
N ALA A 604 6.11 -19.37 -13.06
CA ALA A 604 5.10 -20.36 -12.70
C ALA A 604 4.50 -21.07 -13.92
N ALA A 605 4.44 -20.39 -15.05
CA ALA A 605 3.91 -20.88 -16.31
C ALA A 605 4.77 -20.44 -17.50
N VAL A 606 4.56 -21.05 -18.66
CA VAL A 606 5.10 -20.60 -19.95
C VAL A 606 3.99 -20.52 -20.99
N TRP A 607 4.13 -19.59 -21.93
CA TRP A 607 3.24 -19.48 -23.09
C TRP A 607 3.40 -20.68 -24.03
N ALA A 608 2.29 -21.21 -24.51
CA ALA A 608 2.24 -22.32 -25.44
C ALA A 608 2.26 -21.83 -26.90
N GLY A 609 3.46 -21.64 -27.44
CA GLY A 609 3.68 -21.20 -28.82
C GLY A 609 3.54 -19.68 -29.03
N ASP A 610 3.95 -19.25 -30.22
CA ASP A 610 4.25 -17.84 -30.55
C ASP A 610 3.05 -16.87 -30.51
N THR A 611 1.82 -17.38 -30.34
CA THR A 611 0.59 -16.58 -30.29
C THR A 611 0.15 -16.16 -28.89
N HIS A 612 0.79 -16.69 -27.83
CA HIS A 612 0.46 -16.39 -26.43
C HIS A 612 -1.05 -16.54 -26.10
N ALA A 613 -1.71 -17.55 -26.67
CA ALA A 613 -3.16 -17.78 -26.50
C ALA A 613 -3.52 -18.80 -25.39
N ALA A 614 -2.52 -19.47 -24.82
CA ALA A 614 -2.66 -20.43 -23.73
C ALA A 614 -1.34 -20.58 -22.96
N ILE A 615 -1.42 -21.02 -21.71
CA ILE A 615 -0.24 -21.29 -20.87
C ILE A 615 -0.17 -22.76 -20.46
N VAL A 616 1.05 -23.21 -20.16
CA VAL A 616 1.32 -24.48 -19.45
C VAL A 616 1.87 -24.09 -18.08
N ILE A 617 1.25 -24.53 -16.99
CA ILE A 617 1.81 -24.36 -15.65
C ILE A 617 3.01 -25.31 -15.51
N ILE A 618 4.19 -24.80 -15.18
CA ILE A 618 5.44 -25.56 -15.13
C ILE A 618 5.99 -25.75 -13.71
N ALA A 619 5.37 -25.12 -12.71
CA ALA A 619 5.72 -25.27 -11.30
C ALA A 619 4.48 -25.62 -10.47
N GLU A 620 4.60 -26.67 -9.63
CA GLU A 620 3.54 -27.06 -8.69
C GLU A 620 3.21 -25.87 -7.77
N PRO A 621 1.93 -25.45 -7.68
CA PRO A 621 1.50 -24.47 -6.70
C PRO A 621 1.82 -25.02 -5.31
N ARG A 622 2.66 -24.31 -4.56
CA ARG A 622 2.99 -24.70 -3.19
C ARG A 622 1.72 -24.69 -2.35
N SER A 623 1.36 -25.85 -1.79
CA SER A 623 0.33 -25.97 -0.76
C SER A 623 0.68 -25.04 0.41
N THR A 624 -0.21 -24.09 0.69
CA THR A 624 -0.08 -23.08 1.75
C THR A 624 -0.48 -23.61 3.12
#